data_AF-A0AAN6V5B5-F1
#
_entry.id   AF-A0AAN6V5B5-F1
#
_cell.length_a   1.000
_cell.length_b   1.000
_cell.length_c   1.000
_cell.angle_alpha   90.00
_cell.angle_beta   90.00
_cell.angle_gamma   90.00
#
_symmetry.space_group_name_H-M   'P 1'
#
loop_
_entity.id
_entity.type
_entity.pdbx_description
1 polymer ?
#
loop_
_entity_poly.entity_id
_entity_poly.type
_entity_poly.pdbx_seq_one_letter_code
_entity_poly.pdbx_strand_id
1 'polypeptide(L)'
;MASTVSRSAEPPSFSTSSASTRPTSVGSKDDEDLPTIPFTNVQDLFDVINSTTKDALTVTHVSPTHFADIERERDKRRHKFRFRRYNSDSQILFITIPTDVHEALHVGIYEGYRDQLVRSGSERGWTTIASATRRAHHSHPGGNGGEGDSTGGPKPERHTKGAWPTLVVEAGVSESLNELHDDMRWWFAASNYNVKIVLLAKFEHAHGTITLERWEEEARGTRPGATTTRHLAAIEPVRRQIITITQDLTTDPISYLVTSGALVLDFRLLFLRDPGPGEGDVVLSVQQLEAYAGDVWAVV
;
A
#
# COMPACT_ATOMS: atom_id res chain seq x y z
N MET A 1 58.19 31.92 37.58
CA MET A 1 56.86 32.44 37.97
C MET A 1 56.24 33.09 36.74
N ALA A 2 55.00 32.69 36.41
CA ALA A 2 53.93 33.35 35.62
C ALA A 2 54.29 34.51 34.67
N SER A 3 53.66 34.72 33.51
CA SER A 3 52.63 34.06 32.72
C SER A 3 52.57 34.87 31.43
N THR A 4 52.64 34.23 30.27
CA THR A 4 52.45 34.87 28.97
C THR A 4 50.97 34.90 28.66
N VAL A 5 50.34 36.08 28.64
CA VAL A 5 48.96 36.27 28.16
C VAL A 5 49.03 36.90 26.79
N SER A 6 48.92 36.06 25.74
CA SER A 6 48.61 36.52 24.39
C SER A 6 47.11 36.44 24.16
N ARG A 7 46.51 37.59 23.86
CA ARG A 7 45.13 37.73 23.41
C ARG A 7 44.99 37.10 22.03
N SER A 8 44.14 36.08 21.90
CA SER A 8 43.62 35.62 20.62
C SER A 8 42.20 36.16 20.42
N ALA A 9 41.99 36.72 19.23
CA ALA A 9 40.78 37.39 18.80
C ALA A 9 39.61 36.41 18.58
N GLU A 10 38.40 36.84 18.96
CA GLU A 10 37.13 36.21 18.61
C GLU A 10 36.84 36.39 17.11
N PRO A 11 36.28 35.36 16.42
CA PRO A 11 35.75 35.52 15.08
C PRO A 11 34.33 36.13 15.12
N PRO A 12 33.89 36.80 14.04
CA PRO A 12 32.58 37.44 13.98
C PRO A 12 31.45 36.41 13.93
N SER A 13 30.46 36.62 14.80
CA SER A 13 29.18 35.90 14.80
C SER A 13 28.35 36.27 13.58
N PHE A 14 28.27 35.37 12.59
CA PHE A 14 27.27 35.47 11.53
C PHE A 14 25.94 34.87 12.03
N SER A 15 25.00 35.75 12.38
CA SER A 15 23.60 35.37 12.59
C SER A 15 22.95 35.06 11.23
N THR A 16 22.88 33.79 10.88
CA THR A 16 22.04 33.34 9.76
C THR A 16 20.59 33.26 10.24
N SER A 17 19.80 34.26 9.85
CA SER A 17 18.34 34.21 9.91
C SER A 17 17.85 33.02 9.08
N SER A 18 17.48 31.94 9.75
CA SER A 18 16.87 30.77 9.10
C SER A 18 15.43 31.13 8.71
N ALA A 19 15.25 31.57 7.46
CA ALA A 19 13.93 31.70 6.88
C ALA A 19 13.33 30.28 6.76
N SER A 20 12.36 29.99 7.63
CA SER A 20 11.53 28.79 7.56
C SER A 20 10.61 28.90 6.36
N THR A 21 11.06 28.45 5.19
CA THR A 21 10.18 28.20 4.06
C THR A 21 9.46 26.88 4.30
N ARG A 22 8.24 27.01 4.81
CA ARG A 22 7.21 25.97 4.84
C ARG A 22 7.10 25.37 3.41
N PRO A 23 7.08 24.04 3.22
CA PRO A 23 6.77 23.49 1.92
C PRO A 23 5.30 23.81 1.62
N THR A 24 5.08 24.66 0.62
CA THR A 24 3.77 24.89 0.05
C THR A 24 3.36 23.60 -0.65
N SER A 25 2.46 22.84 -0.04
CA SER A 25 1.70 21.80 -0.74
C SER A 25 0.92 22.49 -1.86
N VAL A 26 1.42 22.35 -3.08
CA VAL A 26 0.62 22.61 -4.27
C VAL A 26 -0.14 21.31 -4.49
N GLY A 27 -1.35 21.23 -3.95
CA GLY A 27 -2.31 20.21 -4.35
C GLY A 27 -2.64 20.43 -5.82
N SER A 28 -2.25 19.49 -6.67
CA SER A 28 -2.70 19.41 -8.06
C SER A 28 -4.21 19.19 -8.08
N LYS A 29 -4.90 19.91 -8.96
CA LYS A 29 -6.35 19.94 -9.12
C LYS A 29 -6.96 18.67 -9.76
N ASP A 30 -6.23 17.56 -9.74
CA ASP A 30 -6.63 16.31 -10.39
C ASP A 30 -6.90 15.15 -9.40
N ASP A 31 -6.90 15.42 -8.09
CA ASP A 31 -7.60 14.56 -7.10
C ASP A 31 -9.12 14.83 -7.25
N GLU A 32 -9.72 14.41 -8.36
CA GLU A 32 -11.18 14.24 -8.36
C GLU A 32 -11.47 13.06 -7.43
N ASP A 33 -12.14 13.34 -6.31
CA ASP A 33 -12.63 12.33 -5.37
C ASP A 33 -13.28 11.17 -6.13
N LEU A 34 -13.03 9.94 -5.68
CA LEU A 34 -13.62 8.75 -6.30
C LEU A 34 -15.14 8.92 -6.49
N PRO A 35 -15.70 8.39 -7.59
CA PRO A 35 -17.13 8.44 -7.81
C PRO A 35 -17.83 7.82 -6.59
N THR A 36 -18.59 8.67 -5.90
CA THR A 36 -19.31 8.32 -4.68
C THR A 36 -20.80 8.31 -4.97
N ILE A 37 -21.43 7.14 -4.82
CA ILE A 37 -22.86 6.96 -5.07
C ILE A 37 -23.59 6.45 -3.83
N PRO A 38 -24.86 6.82 -3.60
CA PRO A 38 -25.70 6.16 -2.61
C PRO A 38 -26.19 4.81 -3.15
N PHE A 39 -26.21 3.79 -2.30
CA PHE A 39 -26.83 2.51 -2.64
C PHE A 39 -28.34 2.66 -2.74
N THR A 40 -28.91 2.21 -3.86
CA THR A 40 -30.36 2.15 -4.09
C THR A 40 -30.85 0.71 -4.03
N ASN A 41 -30.33 -0.12 -4.94
CA ASN A 41 -30.57 -1.56 -4.99
C ASN A 41 -29.40 -2.26 -5.70
N VAL A 42 -29.38 -3.60 -5.62
CA VAL A 42 -28.29 -4.41 -6.17
C VAL A 42 -28.18 -4.30 -7.70
N GLN A 43 -29.29 -4.19 -8.41
CA GLN A 43 -29.27 -4.12 -9.87
C GLN A 43 -28.64 -2.81 -10.35
N ASP A 44 -29.09 -1.67 -9.81
CA ASP A 44 -28.54 -0.35 -10.15
C ASP A 44 -27.03 -0.28 -9.85
N LEU A 45 -26.59 -0.81 -8.70
CA LEU A 45 -25.16 -0.87 -8.36
C LEU A 45 -24.36 -1.63 -9.43
N PHE A 46 -24.86 -2.77 -9.88
CA PHE A 46 -24.15 -3.59 -10.87
C PHE A 46 -24.16 -2.90 -12.24
N ASP A 47 -25.22 -2.20 -12.60
CA ASP A 47 -25.28 -1.41 -13.84
C ASP A 47 -24.26 -0.25 -13.83
N VAL A 48 -24.05 0.40 -12.68
CA VAL A 48 -22.97 1.39 -12.50
C VAL A 48 -21.60 0.73 -12.63
N ILE A 49 -21.35 -0.40 -11.95
CA ILE A 49 -20.07 -1.12 -12.03
C ILE A 49 -19.75 -1.54 -13.47
N ASN A 50 -20.75 -1.96 -14.25
CA ASN A 50 -20.54 -2.40 -15.63
C ASN A 50 -20.34 -1.25 -16.63
N SER A 51 -20.70 -0.02 -16.27
CA SER A 51 -20.67 1.14 -17.17
C SER A 51 -19.57 2.15 -16.86
N THR A 52 -18.97 2.09 -15.67
CA THR A 52 -17.88 2.98 -15.29
C THR A 52 -16.57 2.63 -15.99
N THR A 53 -15.76 3.66 -16.24
CA THR A 53 -14.39 3.55 -16.79
C THR A 53 -13.32 3.68 -15.71
N LYS A 54 -13.72 3.97 -14.47
CA LYS A 54 -12.83 4.09 -13.30
C LYS A 54 -12.58 2.71 -12.70
N ASP A 55 -11.39 2.52 -12.12
CA ASP A 55 -10.98 1.27 -11.46
C ASP A 55 -11.45 1.17 -9.99
N ALA A 56 -12.17 2.17 -9.50
CA ALA A 56 -12.71 2.17 -8.15
C ALA A 56 -14.06 2.90 -8.05
N LEU A 57 -14.86 2.51 -7.07
CA LEU A 57 -16.18 3.08 -6.77
C LEU A 57 -16.44 3.08 -5.26
N THR A 58 -16.91 4.21 -4.74
CA THR A 58 -17.35 4.34 -3.35
C THR A 58 -18.88 4.32 -3.28
N VAL A 59 -19.43 3.41 -2.47
CA VAL A 59 -20.88 3.23 -2.31
C VAL A 59 -21.28 3.49 -0.86
N THR A 60 -22.12 4.50 -0.65
CA THR A 60 -22.63 4.91 0.67
C THR A 60 -24.00 4.28 0.96
N HIS A 61 -24.46 4.33 2.21
CA HIS A 61 -25.76 3.79 2.64
C HIS A 61 -25.92 2.27 2.42
N VAL A 62 -24.81 1.55 2.43
CA VAL A 62 -24.79 0.08 2.35
C VAL A 62 -24.92 -0.49 3.76
N SER A 63 -26.15 -0.75 4.20
CA SER A 63 -26.40 -1.46 5.47
C SER A 63 -25.76 -2.87 5.45
N PRO A 64 -25.49 -3.49 6.61
CA PRO A 64 -24.97 -4.86 6.66
C PRO A 64 -25.84 -5.88 5.91
N THR A 65 -27.16 -5.70 5.92
CA THR A 65 -28.10 -6.52 5.15
C THR A 65 -27.92 -6.30 3.64
N HIS A 66 -27.83 -5.04 3.20
CA HIS A 66 -27.55 -4.73 1.80
C HIS A 66 -26.20 -5.30 1.36
N PHE A 67 -25.16 -5.18 2.19
CA PHE A 67 -23.85 -5.75 1.87
C PHE A 67 -23.91 -7.27 1.71
N ALA A 68 -24.59 -7.99 2.61
CA ALA A 68 -24.78 -9.44 2.48
C ALA A 68 -25.56 -9.83 1.20
N ASP A 69 -26.52 -9.00 0.79
CA ASP A 69 -27.24 -9.19 -0.47
C ASP A 69 -26.34 -8.95 -1.69
N ILE A 70 -25.50 -7.92 -1.65
CA ILE A 70 -24.50 -7.63 -2.69
C ILE A 70 -23.46 -8.76 -2.78
N GLU A 71 -22.93 -9.25 -1.65
CA GLU A 71 -21.99 -10.40 -1.58
C GLU A 71 -22.61 -11.62 -2.28
N ARG A 72 -23.84 -11.97 -1.91
CA ARG A 72 -24.55 -13.11 -2.46
C ARG A 72 -24.83 -12.99 -3.96
N GLU A 73 -25.24 -11.81 -4.42
CA GLU A 73 -25.51 -11.59 -5.85
C GLU A 73 -24.23 -11.53 -6.69
N ARG A 74 -23.13 -10.97 -6.16
CA ARG A 74 -21.80 -11.03 -6.81
C ARG A 74 -21.38 -12.48 -7.05
N ASP A 75 -21.48 -13.32 -6.01
CA ASP A 75 -21.07 -14.73 -6.06
C ASP A 75 -21.93 -15.54 -7.04
N LYS A 76 -23.24 -15.29 -7.07
CA LYS A 76 -24.18 -15.93 -8.01
C LYS A 76 -23.85 -15.58 -9.47
N ARG A 77 -23.62 -14.29 -9.73
CA ARG A 77 -23.39 -13.78 -11.09
C ARG A 77 -21.95 -13.96 -11.56
N ARG A 78 -21.01 -14.28 -10.65
CA ARG A 78 -19.57 -14.42 -10.92
C ARG A 78 -18.96 -13.15 -11.54
N HIS A 79 -19.42 -11.98 -11.13
CA HIS A 79 -18.85 -10.71 -11.58
C HIS A 79 -17.42 -10.54 -11.05
N LYS A 80 -16.60 -9.85 -11.84
CA LYS A 80 -15.16 -9.69 -11.62
C LYS A 80 -14.81 -8.36 -10.93
N PHE A 81 -15.54 -7.94 -9.90
CA PHE A 81 -15.16 -6.79 -9.07
C PHE A 81 -14.85 -7.24 -7.64
N ARG A 82 -14.03 -6.49 -6.91
CA ARG A 82 -13.56 -6.85 -5.55
C ARG A 82 -14.15 -5.93 -4.50
N PHE A 83 -14.45 -6.50 -3.33
CA PHE A 83 -14.81 -5.70 -2.16
C PHE A 83 -13.53 -5.26 -1.46
N ARG A 84 -12.91 -4.18 -1.94
CA ARG A 84 -11.67 -3.64 -1.37
C ARG A 84 -11.81 -3.48 0.14
N ARG A 85 -12.89 -2.82 0.56
CA ARG A 85 -13.18 -2.59 1.98
C ARG A 85 -14.66 -2.35 2.22
N TYR A 86 -15.19 -2.90 3.31
CA TYR A 86 -16.50 -2.57 3.83
C TYR A 86 -16.40 -2.13 5.29
N ASN A 87 -17.07 -1.02 5.61
CA ASN A 87 -17.24 -0.53 6.97
C ASN A 87 -18.74 -0.46 7.32
N SER A 88 -19.18 -1.33 8.23
CA SER A 88 -20.56 -1.46 8.68
C SER A 88 -21.04 -0.25 9.48
N ASP A 89 -20.14 0.39 10.24
CA ASP A 89 -20.50 1.50 11.12
C ASP A 89 -20.79 2.76 10.30
N SER A 90 -19.96 3.02 9.28
CA SER A 90 -20.18 4.12 8.34
C SER A 90 -21.10 3.74 7.16
N GLN A 91 -21.42 2.46 6.98
CA GLN A 91 -22.20 1.93 5.85
C GLN A 91 -21.60 2.31 4.48
N ILE A 92 -20.27 2.20 4.38
CA ILE A 92 -19.52 2.50 3.15
C ILE A 92 -18.88 1.22 2.62
N LEU A 93 -19.09 0.96 1.34
CA LEU A 93 -18.46 -0.10 0.56
C LEU A 93 -17.55 0.52 -0.50
N PHE A 94 -16.27 0.16 -0.46
CA PHE A 94 -15.27 0.49 -1.45
C PHE A 94 -15.10 -0.72 -2.38
N ILE A 95 -15.20 -0.47 -3.69
CA ILE A 95 -15.15 -1.50 -4.73
C ILE A 95 -13.97 -1.24 -5.65
N THR A 96 -13.17 -2.28 -5.91
CA THR A 96 -12.21 -2.30 -7.01
C THR A 96 -12.88 -2.83 -8.27
N ILE A 97 -12.66 -2.14 -9.38
CA ILE A 97 -13.12 -2.51 -10.72
C ILE A 97 -11.86 -2.77 -11.55
N PRO A 98 -11.45 -4.04 -11.73
CA PRO A 98 -10.27 -4.39 -12.49
C PRO A 98 -10.24 -3.76 -13.89
N THR A 99 -9.24 -2.94 -14.14
CA THR A 99 -8.84 -2.47 -15.47
C THR A 99 -7.47 -3.05 -15.81
N ASP A 100 -7.09 -3.05 -17.09
CA ASP A 100 -5.81 -3.63 -17.50
C ASP A 100 -4.62 -2.94 -16.80
N VAL A 101 -4.65 -1.60 -16.72
CA VAL A 101 -3.64 -0.80 -15.99
C VAL A 101 -3.64 -1.14 -14.50
N HIS A 102 -4.82 -1.24 -13.87
CA HIS A 102 -4.93 -1.56 -12.45
C HIS A 102 -4.34 -2.95 -12.15
N GLU A 103 -4.68 -3.97 -12.93
CA GLU A 103 -4.15 -5.32 -12.76
C GLU A 103 -2.63 -5.34 -12.99
N ALA A 104 -2.14 -4.69 -14.05
CA ALA A 104 -0.70 -4.62 -14.34
C ALA A 104 0.09 -3.99 -13.19
N LEU A 105 -0.45 -2.95 -12.53
CA LEU A 105 0.20 -2.29 -11.41
C LEU A 105 0.50 -3.23 -10.24
N HIS A 106 -0.51 -3.94 -9.73
CA HIS A 106 -0.31 -4.79 -8.54
C HIS A 106 0.28 -6.15 -8.91
N VAL A 107 -0.12 -6.75 -10.04
CA VAL A 107 0.37 -8.07 -10.46
C VAL A 107 1.85 -7.99 -10.78
N GLY A 108 2.31 -7.00 -11.56
CA GLY A 108 3.71 -6.90 -11.96
C GLY A 108 4.68 -6.79 -10.77
N ILE A 109 4.34 -5.98 -9.75
CA ILE A 109 5.14 -5.90 -8.53
C ILE A 109 5.10 -7.21 -7.73
N TYR A 110 3.92 -7.81 -7.59
CA TYR A 110 3.79 -9.05 -6.83
C TYR A 110 4.50 -10.23 -7.51
N GLU A 111 4.46 -10.32 -8.84
CA GLU A 111 5.20 -11.30 -9.62
C GLU A 111 6.71 -11.05 -9.54
N GLY A 112 7.17 -9.80 -9.62
CA GLY A 112 8.58 -9.46 -9.39
C GLY A 112 9.08 -9.94 -8.02
N TYR A 113 8.26 -9.78 -6.98
CA TYR A 113 8.54 -10.36 -5.65
C TYR A 113 8.59 -11.90 -5.69
N ARG A 114 7.59 -12.55 -6.29
CA ARG A 114 7.51 -14.02 -6.38
C ARG A 114 8.69 -14.62 -7.14
N ASP A 115 9.11 -13.97 -8.22
CA ASP A 115 10.29 -14.35 -9.00
C ASP A 115 11.56 -14.32 -8.16
N GLN A 116 11.73 -13.31 -7.31
CA GLN A 116 12.88 -13.26 -6.41
C GLN A 116 12.87 -14.40 -5.39
N LEU A 117 11.70 -14.76 -4.86
CA LEU A 117 11.59 -15.94 -3.98
C LEU A 117 11.98 -17.23 -4.70
N VAL A 118 11.62 -17.38 -5.98
CA VAL A 118 12.02 -18.55 -6.78
C VAL A 118 13.54 -18.56 -7.00
N ARG A 119 14.14 -17.41 -7.32
CA ARG A 119 15.59 -17.28 -7.53
C ARG A 119 16.38 -17.56 -6.24
N SER A 120 15.85 -17.20 -5.08
CA SER A 120 16.48 -17.47 -3.77
C SER A 120 16.19 -18.87 -3.22
N GLY A 121 15.29 -19.65 -3.85
CA GLY A 121 14.86 -20.96 -3.35
C GLY A 121 13.94 -20.89 -2.11
N SER A 122 13.35 -19.72 -1.85
CA SER A 122 12.46 -19.46 -0.70
C SER A 122 10.97 -19.62 -1.05
N GLU A 123 10.64 -19.95 -2.30
CA GLU A 123 9.28 -19.95 -2.82
C GLU A 123 8.34 -20.94 -2.12
N ARG A 124 8.88 -22.07 -1.66
CA ARG A 124 8.12 -23.10 -0.91
C ARG A 124 7.69 -22.64 0.47
N GLY A 125 8.41 -21.68 1.04
CA GLY A 125 8.10 -21.04 2.31
C GLY A 125 7.02 -19.98 2.20
N TRP A 126 6.40 -19.77 1.03
CA TRP A 126 5.42 -18.72 0.81
C TRP A 126 4.09 -19.25 0.29
N THR A 127 3.00 -18.62 0.70
CA THR A 127 1.65 -18.83 0.18
C THR A 127 1.16 -17.56 -0.50
N THR A 128 0.86 -17.64 -1.80
CA THR A 128 0.04 -16.61 -2.44
C THR A 128 -1.40 -16.77 -1.98
N ILE A 129 -1.92 -15.73 -1.34
CA ILE A 129 -3.31 -15.64 -0.86
C ILE A 129 -4.19 -14.96 -1.92
N ALA A 130 -3.60 -14.07 -2.74
CA ALA A 130 -4.31 -13.26 -3.73
C ALA A 130 -5.43 -12.43 -3.08
N SER A 131 -6.62 -12.39 -3.67
CA SER A 131 -7.76 -11.56 -3.27
C SER A 131 -8.71 -12.21 -2.26
N ALA A 132 -8.22 -13.13 -1.43
CA ALA A 132 -9.08 -13.77 -0.43
C ALA A 132 -9.60 -12.75 0.60
N THR A 133 -10.92 -12.74 0.80
CA THR A 133 -11.58 -11.83 1.76
C THR A 133 -11.04 -12.02 3.18
N ARG A 134 -10.58 -10.93 3.79
CA ARG A 134 -10.16 -10.85 5.18
C ARG A 134 -11.17 -10.06 5.98
N ARG A 135 -11.52 -10.58 7.15
CA ARG A 135 -12.52 -9.97 8.03
C ARG A 135 -11.85 -9.58 9.34
N ALA A 136 -12.17 -8.38 9.82
CA ALA A 136 -11.69 -7.91 11.12
C ALA A 136 -12.10 -8.90 12.24
N HIS A 137 -11.35 -8.90 13.34
CA HIS A 137 -11.62 -9.80 14.46
C HIS A 137 -13.08 -9.64 14.94
N HIS A 138 -13.82 -10.75 15.06
CA HIS A 138 -15.25 -10.83 15.37
C HIS A 138 -16.25 -10.42 14.27
N SER A 139 -15.81 -10.11 13.06
CA SER A 139 -16.75 -9.86 11.96
C SER A 139 -17.45 -11.14 11.49
N HIS A 140 -18.77 -11.09 11.37
CA HIS A 140 -19.61 -12.12 10.72
C HIS A 140 -19.76 -11.83 9.21
N PRO A 141 -20.38 -12.73 8.40
CA PRO A 141 -20.82 -12.38 7.05
C PRO A 141 -21.66 -11.10 7.06
N GLY A 142 -21.43 -10.16 6.13
CA GLY A 142 -22.02 -8.82 6.20
C GLY A 142 -21.33 -7.83 7.18
N GLY A 143 -20.23 -8.21 7.83
CA GLY A 143 -19.43 -7.34 8.71
C GLY A 143 -18.13 -6.85 8.06
N ASN A 144 -17.38 -6.01 8.79
CA ASN A 144 -16.15 -5.37 8.32
C ASN A 144 -15.15 -6.36 7.72
N GLY A 145 -14.72 -6.08 6.49
CA GLY A 145 -13.79 -6.92 5.76
C GLY A 145 -13.29 -6.24 4.48
N GLY A 146 -12.35 -6.89 3.81
CA GLY A 146 -11.71 -6.38 2.60
C GLY A 146 -10.96 -7.47 1.83
N GLU A 147 -10.70 -7.20 0.56
CA GLU A 147 -10.00 -8.05 -0.39
C GLU A 147 -8.85 -7.23 -0.96
N GLY A 148 -7.61 -7.63 -0.70
CA GLY A 148 -6.44 -6.92 -1.25
C GLY A 148 -6.18 -7.36 -2.67
N ASP A 149 -5.56 -6.50 -3.48
CA ASP A 149 -5.33 -6.80 -4.90
C ASP A 149 -4.31 -7.93 -5.08
N SER A 150 -3.24 -7.93 -4.29
CA SER A 150 -2.31 -9.06 -4.22
C SER A 150 -1.74 -9.25 -2.82
N THR A 151 -1.91 -10.45 -2.26
CA THR A 151 -1.48 -10.72 -0.89
C THR A 151 -0.79 -12.06 -0.75
N GLY A 152 0.06 -12.18 0.26
CA GLY A 152 0.73 -13.43 0.58
C GLY A 152 1.34 -13.46 1.98
N GLY A 153 1.74 -14.64 2.41
CA GLY A 153 2.38 -14.82 3.72
C GLY A 153 3.16 -16.12 3.84
N PRO A 154 3.99 -16.24 4.89
CA PRO A 154 4.94 -17.32 5.03
C PRO A 154 4.32 -18.61 5.56
N LYS A 155 4.99 -19.72 5.26
CA LYS A 155 4.74 -21.03 5.84
C LYS A 155 5.92 -21.41 6.74
N PRO A 156 5.66 -22.03 7.90
CA PRO A 156 4.33 -22.41 8.40
C PRO A 156 3.56 -21.29 9.15
N GLU A 157 4.16 -20.13 9.39
CA GLU A 157 3.71 -19.11 10.35
C GLU A 157 2.34 -18.49 10.02
N ARG A 158 1.90 -18.55 8.75
CA ARG A 158 0.59 -18.09 8.25
C ARG A 158 -0.15 -19.14 7.42
N HIS A 159 0.10 -20.43 7.62
CA HIS A 159 -0.50 -21.49 6.81
C HIS A 159 -1.97 -21.84 7.17
N THR A 160 -2.52 -21.27 8.25
CA THR A 160 -3.89 -21.58 8.69
C THR A 160 -4.94 -20.85 7.85
N LYS A 161 -6.10 -21.49 7.65
CA LYS A 161 -7.24 -20.86 6.94
C LYS A 161 -7.65 -19.59 7.67
N GLY A 162 -7.74 -18.48 6.92
CA GLY A 162 -8.11 -17.19 7.50
C GLY A 162 -6.95 -16.40 8.11
N ALA A 163 -5.73 -16.94 8.17
CA ALA A 163 -4.55 -16.19 8.62
C ALA A 163 -4.31 -14.95 7.75
N TRP A 164 -4.05 -13.81 8.38
CA TRP A 164 -3.72 -12.57 7.67
C TRP A 164 -2.40 -12.72 6.90
N PRO A 165 -2.28 -12.11 5.71
CA PRO A 165 -1.01 -12.03 4.99
C PRO A 165 0.03 -11.22 5.79
N THR A 166 1.31 -11.34 5.43
CA THR A 166 2.36 -10.41 5.89
C THR A 166 2.65 -9.33 4.86
N LEU A 167 2.42 -9.62 3.57
CA LEU A 167 2.54 -8.67 2.46
C LEU A 167 1.17 -8.42 1.81
N VAL A 168 0.83 -7.15 1.65
CA VAL A 168 -0.32 -6.68 0.87
C VAL A 168 0.18 -5.68 -0.18
N VAL A 169 -0.32 -5.81 -1.41
CA VAL A 169 -0.18 -4.83 -2.48
C VAL A 169 -1.58 -4.29 -2.80
N GLU A 170 -1.72 -2.97 -2.83
CA GLU A 170 -2.92 -2.26 -3.28
C GLU A 170 -2.54 -1.37 -4.47
N ALA A 171 -3.32 -1.43 -5.55
CA ALA A 171 -3.15 -0.55 -6.69
C ALA A 171 -4.24 0.51 -6.75
N GLY A 172 -3.93 1.67 -7.32
CA GLY A 172 -4.92 2.69 -7.63
C GLY A 172 -4.56 3.45 -8.91
N VAL A 173 -5.52 3.57 -9.83
CA VAL A 173 -5.42 4.39 -11.05
C VAL A 173 -6.27 5.64 -10.89
N SER A 174 -7.54 5.48 -10.54
CA SER A 174 -8.51 6.58 -10.33
C SER A 174 -8.53 7.07 -8.90
N GLU A 175 -8.04 6.26 -7.96
CA GLU A 175 -8.01 6.60 -6.54
C GLU A 175 -6.94 7.62 -6.24
N SER A 176 -7.23 8.51 -5.29
CA SER A 176 -6.24 9.38 -4.70
C SER A 176 -5.23 8.58 -3.87
N LEU A 177 -4.04 9.13 -3.67
CA LEU A 177 -3.05 8.53 -2.78
C LEU A 177 -3.54 8.50 -1.32
N ASN A 178 -4.40 9.44 -0.93
CA ASN A 178 -5.00 9.49 0.41
C ASN A 178 -5.95 8.31 0.67
N GLU A 179 -6.72 7.89 -0.32
CA GLU A 179 -7.59 6.71 -0.22
C GLU A 179 -6.75 5.43 -0.05
N LEU A 180 -5.69 5.28 -0.84
CA LEU A 180 -4.73 4.18 -0.69
C LEU A 180 -4.05 4.20 0.71
N HIS A 181 -3.79 5.38 1.29
CA HIS A 181 -3.31 5.48 2.68
C HIS A 181 -4.34 4.98 3.69
N ASP A 182 -5.63 5.23 3.45
CA ASP A 182 -6.69 4.73 4.32
C ASP A 182 -6.84 3.20 4.24
N ASP A 183 -6.62 2.62 3.07
CA ASP A 183 -6.59 1.16 2.90
C ASP A 183 -5.37 0.56 3.58
N MET A 184 -4.19 1.17 3.44
CA MET A 184 -2.98 0.77 4.18
C MET A 184 -3.23 0.79 5.70
N ARG A 185 -3.80 1.88 6.24
CA ARG A 185 -4.12 1.96 7.67
C ARG A 185 -5.10 0.88 8.10
N TRP A 186 -6.09 0.58 7.25
CA TRP A 186 -7.06 -0.46 7.51
C TRP A 186 -6.41 -1.84 7.57
N TRP A 187 -5.51 -2.19 6.64
CA TRP A 187 -4.81 -3.48 6.66
C TRP A 187 -4.01 -3.71 7.95
N PHE A 188 -3.27 -2.70 8.40
CA PHE A 188 -2.55 -2.78 9.67
C PHE A 188 -3.51 -2.91 10.86
N ALA A 189 -4.53 -2.04 10.95
CA ALA A 189 -5.44 -2.02 12.09
C ALA A 189 -6.35 -3.26 12.15
N ALA A 190 -7.01 -3.63 11.04
CA ALA A 190 -7.96 -4.74 10.97
C ALA A 190 -7.29 -6.10 11.20
N SER A 191 -6.02 -6.23 10.81
CA SER A 191 -5.22 -7.42 11.07
C SER A 191 -4.63 -7.49 12.47
N ASN A 192 -4.82 -6.46 13.30
CA ASN A 192 -4.09 -6.28 14.56
C ASN A 192 -2.57 -6.40 14.34
N TYR A 193 -2.07 -5.70 13.32
CA TYR A 193 -0.67 -5.69 12.90
C TYR A 193 -0.12 -7.08 12.58
N ASN A 194 -0.95 -8.00 12.08
CA ASN A 194 -0.45 -9.26 11.52
C ASN A 194 0.05 -9.09 10.08
N VAL A 195 -0.48 -8.10 9.36
CA VAL A 195 0.15 -7.53 8.15
C VAL A 195 1.39 -6.75 8.57
N LYS A 196 2.49 -6.93 7.84
CA LYS A 196 3.81 -6.37 8.18
C LYS A 196 4.29 -5.35 7.17
N ILE A 197 3.95 -5.57 5.90
CA ILE A 197 4.28 -4.68 4.78
C ILE A 197 3.02 -4.44 3.96
N VAL A 198 2.73 -3.16 3.70
CA VAL A 198 1.78 -2.74 2.67
C VAL A 198 2.55 -1.98 1.59
N LEU A 199 2.42 -2.42 0.34
CA LEU A 199 2.89 -1.72 -0.84
C LEU A 199 1.72 -1.04 -1.52
N LEU A 200 1.81 0.26 -1.71
CA LEU A 200 0.85 1.02 -2.49
C LEU A 200 1.45 1.31 -3.87
N ALA A 201 0.73 1.00 -4.94
CA ALA A 201 1.13 1.26 -6.32
C ALA A 201 0.12 2.21 -6.98
N LYS A 202 0.50 3.48 -7.11
CA LYS A 202 -0.36 4.53 -7.67
C LYS A 202 0.11 4.89 -9.09
N PHE A 203 -0.79 4.80 -10.06
CA PHE A 203 -0.57 5.32 -11.41
C PHE A 203 -1.23 6.69 -11.55
N GLU A 204 -0.46 7.66 -12.06
CA GLU A 204 -0.91 9.02 -12.35
C GLU A 204 -0.70 9.33 -13.83
N HIS A 205 -1.75 9.14 -14.62
CA HIS A 205 -1.70 9.33 -16.07
C HIS A 205 -1.29 10.75 -16.46
N ALA A 206 -1.80 11.77 -15.75
CA ALA A 206 -1.53 13.18 -16.05
C ALA A 206 -0.06 13.56 -15.92
N HIS A 207 0.65 12.90 -14.99
CA HIS A 207 2.07 13.15 -14.72
C HIS A 207 3.00 12.14 -15.38
N GLY A 208 2.46 11.07 -15.97
CA GLY A 208 3.28 9.99 -16.51
C GLY A 208 4.14 9.33 -15.42
N THR A 209 3.54 9.07 -14.25
CA THR A 209 4.26 8.51 -13.11
C THR A 209 3.59 7.29 -12.49
N ILE A 210 4.41 6.34 -12.04
CA ILE A 210 4.04 5.33 -11.04
C ILE A 210 4.73 5.69 -9.73
N THR A 211 3.95 5.76 -8.64
CA THR A 211 4.46 5.92 -7.28
C THR A 211 4.29 4.61 -6.52
N LEU A 212 5.39 4.08 -5.99
CA LEU A 212 5.39 2.96 -5.06
C LEU A 212 5.71 3.46 -3.66
N GLU A 213 4.84 3.19 -2.70
CA GLU A 213 5.12 3.45 -1.28
C GLU A 213 5.23 2.15 -0.50
N ARG A 214 6.30 2.01 0.29
CA ARG A 214 6.50 0.89 1.21
C ARG A 214 6.20 1.34 2.64
N TRP A 215 5.19 0.73 3.22
CA TRP A 215 4.75 0.96 4.60
C TRP A 215 5.01 -0.27 5.45
N GLU A 216 5.53 -0.06 6.65
CA GLU A 216 5.86 -1.12 7.61
C GLU A 216 5.32 -0.78 9.00
N GLU A 217 5.14 -1.80 9.84
CA GLU A 217 4.90 -1.57 11.26
C GLU A 217 6.17 -1.07 11.97
N GLU A 218 6.00 -0.14 12.91
CA GLU A 218 7.06 0.26 13.85
C GLU A 218 6.50 0.38 15.26
N ALA A 219 7.21 -0.20 16.22
CA ALA A 219 6.92 0.01 17.63
C ALA A 219 7.38 1.42 18.03
N ARG A 220 6.44 2.28 18.47
CA ARG A 220 6.84 3.55 19.09
C ARG A 220 7.66 3.28 20.34
N GLY A 221 8.91 3.76 20.32
CA GLY A 221 9.81 3.67 21.48
C GLY A 221 9.19 4.33 22.72
N THR A 222 9.42 3.69 23.87
CA THR A 222 9.12 4.23 25.20
C THR A 222 9.82 5.58 25.36
N ARG A 223 9.09 6.72 25.38
CA ARG A 223 9.70 8.00 25.75
C ARG A 223 10.23 7.88 27.19
N PRO A 224 11.52 8.14 27.47
CA PRO A 224 12.02 8.15 28.83
C PRO A 224 11.27 9.21 29.66
N GLY A 225 10.61 8.80 30.75
CA GLY A 225 9.94 9.71 31.69
C GLY A 225 8.41 9.75 31.67
N ALA A 226 7.73 8.92 30.87
CA ALA A 226 6.27 8.82 30.92
C ALA A 226 5.82 7.92 32.10
N THR A 227 5.10 8.50 33.06
CA THR A 227 4.60 7.81 34.26
C THR A 227 3.57 6.74 33.90
N THR A 228 3.72 5.60 34.55
CA THR A 228 3.06 4.31 34.34
C THR A 228 1.54 4.34 34.44
N THR A 229 0.84 4.36 33.31
CA THR A 229 -0.47 3.70 33.11
C THR A 229 -0.67 3.41 31.62
N ARG A 230 -0.50 2.14 31.22
CA ARG A 230 -0.51 1.57 29.84
C ARG A 230 0.66 1.98 28.93
N HIS A 231 1.86 1.53 29.28
CA HIS A 231 2.92 1.34 28.29
C HIS A 231 2.64 0.08 27.45
N LEU A 232 1.76 0.22 26.46
CA LEU A 232 1.87 -0.59 25.24
C LEU A 232 2.65 0.28 24.27
N ALA A 233 3.76 -0.23 23.72
CA ALA A 233 4.34 0.41 22.55
C ALA A 233 3.24 0.46 21.49
N ALA A 234 2.72 1.65 21.22
CA ALA A 234 1.73 1.81 20.17
C ALA A 234 2.45 1.50 18.85
N ILE A 235 2.09 0.39 18.22
CA ILE A 235 2.56 0.06 16.88
C ILE A 235 1.83 1.01 15.92
N GLU A 236 2.55 1.57 14.97
CA GLU A 236 1.98 2.40 13.91
C GLU A 236 2.58 2.05 12.54
N PRO A 237 1.84 2.28 11.44
CA PRO A 237 2.42 2.21 10.11
C PRO A 237 3.32 3.42 9.85
N VAL A 238 4.52 3.17 9.36
CA VAL A 238 5.48 4.20 8.92
C VAL A 238 5.91 3.95 7.49
N ARG A 239 5.92 5.01 6.69
CA ARG A 239 6.42 4.98 5.32
C ARG A 239 7.94 4.92 5.34
N ARG A 240 8.49 3.82 4.86
CA ARG A 240 9.94 3.60 4.83
C ARG A 240 10.59 4.01 3.52
N GLN A 241 9.83 3.96 2.43
CA GLN A 241 10.34 4.27 1.10
C GLN A 241 9.22 4.81 0.21
N ILE A 242 9.61 5.73 -0.67
CA ILE A 242 8.82 6.18 -1.81
C ILE A 242 9.73 6.03 -3.03
N ILE A 243 9.26 5.32 -4.04
CA ILE A 243 9.88 5.23 -5.36
C ILE A 243 8.93 5.88 -6.34
N THR A 244 9.42 6.82 -7.13
CA THR A 244 8.69 7.37 -8.26
C THR A 244 9.37 6.89 -9.52
N ILE A 245 8.58 6.32 -10.43
CA ILE A 245 9.01 5.92 -11.77
C ILE A 245 8.34 6.88 -12.74
N THR A 246 9.13 7.68 -13.45
CA THR A 246 8.65 8.68 -14.40
C THR A 246 9.00 8.25 -15.82
N GLN A 247 8.03 8.33 -16.73
CA GLN A 247 8.26 8.09 -18.15
C GLN A 247 9.13 9.22 -18.74
N ASP A 248 10.26 8.85 -19.36
CA ASP A 248 11.11 9.79 -20.11
C ASP A 248 10.81 9.68 -21.60
N LEU A 249 10.04 10.65 -22.10
CA LEU A 249 9.63 10.75 -23.49
C LEU A 249 10.74 11.32 -24.40
N THR A 250 11.91 11.68 -23.86
CA THR A 250 13.01 12.25 -24.65
C THR A 250 13.91 11.17 -25.26
N THR A 251 13.72 9.90 -24.92
CA THR A 251 14.50 8.77 -25.43
C THR A 251 13.70 7.93 -26.42
N ASP A 252 14.39 7.27 -27.36
CA ASP A 252 13.82 6.27 -28.28
C ASP A 252 14.68 4.99 -28.23
N PRO A 253 14.18 3.87 -27.68
CA PRO A 253 12.83 3.69 -27.11
C PRO A 253 12.62 4.53 -25.83
N ILE A 254 11.34 4.71 -25.46
CA ILE A 254 10.96 5.35 -24.19
C ILE A 254 11.67 4.64 -23.03
N SER A 255 12.21 5.43 -22.11
CA SER A 255 12.87 4.95 -20.90
C SER A 255 12.10 5.39 -19.66
N TYR A 256 12.47 4.82 -18.51
CA TYR A 256 11.81 5.07 -17.24
C TYR A 256 12.85 5.48 -16.20
N LEU A 257 12.66 6.64 -15.56
CA LEU A 257 13.55 7.13 -14.52
C LEU A 257 13.02 6.69 -13.15
N VAL A 258 13.80 5.91 -12.41
CA VAL A 258 13.45 5.43 -11.07
C VAL A 258 14.17 6.24 -9.99
N THR A 259 13.42 6.83 -9.07
CA THR A 259 13.98 7.51 -7.89
C THR A 259 14.15 6.55 -6.71
N SER A 260 14.99 6.93 -5.74
CA SER A 260 15.13 6.21 -4.45
C SER A 260 15.61 4.75 -4.54
N GLY A 261 16.14 4.34 -5.70
CA GLY A 261 16.81 3.06 -5.90
C GLY A 261 15.89 1.84 -5.98
N ALA A 262 16.42 0.68 -5.61
CA ALA A 262 15.70 -0.58 -5.62
C ALA A 262 14.60 -0.63 -4.55
N LEU A 263 13.51 -1.36 -4.81
CA LEU A 263 12.52 -1.71 -3.78
C LEU A 263 13.06 -2.87 -2.96
N VAL A 264 13.18 -2.69 -1.65
CA VAL A 264 13.71 -3.69 -0.72
C VAL A 264 12.63 -4.08 0.29
N LEU A 265 12.30 -5.36 0.39
CA LEU A 265 11.35 -5.91 1.34
C LEU A 265 12.08 -6.74 2.39
N ASP A 266 11.96 -6.33 3.65
CA ASP A 266 12.65 -6.97 4.78
C ASP A 266 12.21 -8.42 4.95
N PHE A 267 13.19 -9.33 4.96
CA PHE A 267 12.92 -10.77 5.05
C PHE A 267 12.22 -11.15 6.34
N ARG A 268 12.58 -10.54 7.48
CA ARG A 268 12.00 -10.87 8.78
C ARG A 268 10.55 -10.42 8.86
N LEU A 269 10.19 -9.29 8.25
CA LEU A 269 8.80 -8.84 8.15
C LEU A 269 7.98 -9.77 7.26
N LEU A 270 8.56 -10.23 6.14
CA LEU A 270 7.91 -11.15 5.23
C LEU A 270 7.71 -12.53 5.85
N PHE A 271 8.76 -13.12 6.43
CA PHE A 271 8.80 -14.53 6.85
C PHE A 271 8.62 -14.75 8.36
N LEU A 272 8.62 -13.70 9.17
CA LEU A 272 8.44 -13.75 10.63
C LEU A 272 9.51 -14.58 11.36
N ARG A 273 10.71 -14.68 10.77
CA ARG A 273 11.88 -15.37 11.30
C ARG A 273 13.17 -14.76 10.76
N ASP A 274 14.29 -15.10 11.38
CA ASP A 274 15.62 -14.75 10.85
C ASP A 274 15.90 -15.46 9.51
N PRO A 275 16.65 -14.81 8.60
CA PRO A 275 17.10 -15.43 7.36
C PRO A 275 18.09 -16.57 7.63
N GLY A 276 17.91 -17.69 6.93
CA GLY A 276 18.88 -18.77 6.88
C GLY A 276 20.00 -18.52 5.85
N PRO A 277 20.91 -19.49 5.66
CA PRO A 277 21.95 -19.40 4.62
C PRO A 277 21.34 -19.22 3.23
N GLY A 278 21.75 -18.14 2.54
CA GLY A 278 21.25 -17.82 1.19
C GLY A 278 19.93 -17.08 1.15
N GLU A 279 19.27 -16.88 2.30
CA GLU A 279 18.09 -16.04 2.42
C GLU A 279 18.48 -14.62 2.82
N GLY A 280 17.66 -13.65 2.42
CA GLY A 280 17.85 -12.25 2.70
C GLY A 280 16.68 -11.44 2.19
N ASP A 281 16.79 -10.13 2.30
CA ASP A 281 15.76 -9.21 1.84
C ASP A 281 15.45 -9.43 0.36
N VAL A 282 14.17 -9.29 0.01
CA VAL A 282 13.74 -9.40 -1.38
C VAL A 282 13.94 -8.06 -2.07
N VAL A 283 14.76 -8.04 -3.11
CA VAL A 283 15.15 -6.82 -3.83
C VAL A 283 14.62 -6.85 -5.26
N LEU A 284 13.81 -5.86 -5.62
CA LEU A 284 13.49 -5.56 -7.02
C LEU A 284 14.42 -4.42 -7.46
N SER A 285 15.36 -4.74 -8.36
CA SER A 285 16.37 -3.78 -8.81
C SER A 285 15.75 -2.62 -9.60
N VAL A 286 16.50 -1.53 -9.77
CA VAL A 286 16.08 -0.41 -10.62
C VAL A 286 15.71 -0.89 -12.03
N GLN A 287 16.50 -1.79 -12.63
CA GLN A 287 16.21 -2.33 -13.97
C GLN A 287 14.91 -3.14 -14.00
N GLN A 288 14.60 -3.87 -12.93
CA GLN A 288 13.34 -4.60 -12.82
C GLN A 288 12.15 -3.65 -12.65
N LEU A 289 12.33 -2.53 -11.94
CA LEU A 289 11.32 -1.49 -11.79
C LEU A 289 11.09 -0.74 -13.11
N GLU A 290 12.14 -0.49 -13.90
CA GLU A 290 12.04 0.06 -15.26
C GLU A 290 11.28 -0.88 -16.20
N ALA A 291 11.57 -2.18 -16.15
CA ALA A 291 10.85 -3.18 -16.93
C ALA A 291 9.37 -3.29 -16.51
N TYR A 292 9.11 -3.32 -15.20
CA TYR A 292 7.76 -3.28 -14.63
C TYR A 292 6.97 -2.07 -15.12
N ALA A 293 7.58 -0.88 -15.13
CA ALA A 293 6.94 0.30 -15.69
C ALA A 293 6.65 0.11 -17.19
N GLY A 294 7.60 -0.39 -17.96
CA GLY A 294 7.38 -0.77 -19.37
C GLY A 294 6.12 -1.61 -19.58
N ASP A 295 5.93 -2.64 -18.76
CA ASP A 295 4.78 -3.55 -18.83
C ASP A 295 3.46 -2.86 -18.44
N VAL A 296 3.47 -2.00 -17.41
CA VAL A 296 2.28 -1.21 -17.00
C VAL A 296 1.88 -0.23 -18.10
N TRP A 297 2.83 0.47 -18.71
CA TRP A 297 2.54 1.42 -19.78
C TRP A 297 2.12 0.76 -21.09
N ALA A 298 2.47 -0.52 -21.31
CA ALA A 298 2.07 -1.25 -22.50
C ALA A 298 0.55 -1.54 -22.56
N VAL A 299 -0.17 -1.36 -21.45
CA VAL A 299 -1.62 -1.59 -21.33
C VAL A 299 -2.44 -0.32 -21.07
N VAL A 300 -1.78 0.85 -21.14
CA VAL A 300 -2.43 2.18 -21.08
C VAL A 300 -2.95 2.57 -22.46
#